data_AF-A0A6I4N7F5-F1
#
_entry.id   AF-A0A6I4N7F5-F1
#
_cell.length_a   1.000
_cell.length_b   1.000
_cell.length_c   1.000
_cell.angle_alpha   90.00
_cell.angle_beta   90.00
_cell.angle_gamma   90.00
#
_symmetry.space_group_name_H-M   'P 1'
#
loop_
_entity.id
_entity.type
_entity.pdbx_description
1 polymer ?
#
loop_
_entity_poly.entity_id
_entity_poly.type
_entity_poly.pdbx_seq_one_letter_code
_entity_poly.pdbx_strand_id
1 'polypeptide(L)' 'MTCRECTGHHPVRLDAFPAGNPRSSLRAAHRATEARAEAPAPVHIHYDAIHDAFAVVRTDTIPATT' A
#
# COMPACT_ATOMS: atom_id res chain seq x y z
N MET A 1 -8.22 -6.71 -9.16
CA MET A 1 -9.29 -6.63 -8.15
C MET A 1 -9.21 -5.27 -7.47
N THR A 2 -10.34 -4.59 -7.31
CA THR A 2 -10.42 -3.31 -6.61
C THR A 2 -10.30 -3.52 -5.10
N CYS A 3 -9.32 -2.89 -4.46
CA CYS A 3 -9.15 -2.95 -3.01
C CYS A 3 -10.23 -2.13 -2.33
N ARG A 4 -11.02 -2.73 -1.43
CA ARG A 4 -12.11 -2.02 -0.74
C ARG A 4 -11.60 -0.85 0.11
N GLU A 5 -10.42 -1.01 0.72
CA GLU A 5 -9.81 0.03 1.55
C GLU A 5 -9.13 1.13 0.72
N CYS A 6 -8.95 0.95 -0.59
CA CYS A 6 -8.46 2.04 -1.46
C CYS A 6 -9.58 2.63 -2.33
N THR A 7 -10.62 1.85 -2.62
CA THR A 7 -11.72 2.27 -3.48
C THR A 7 -12.61 3.25 -2.73
N GLY A 8 -12.77 4.46 -3.26
CA GLY A 8 -13.57 5.51 -2.60
C GLY A 8 -12.83 6.27 -1.48
N HIS A 9 -11.53 5.98 -1.30
CA HIS A 9 -10.67 6.70 -0.37
C HIS A 9 -9.51 7.38 -1.11
N HIS A 10 -8.59 8.01 -0.36
CA HIS A 10 -7.42 8.69 -0.90
C HIS A 10 -6.15 7.83 -0.66
N PRO A 11 -5.83 6.88 -1.56
CA PRO A 11 -4.60 6.11 -1.46
C PRO A 11 -3.38 6.97 -1.81
N VAL A 12 -2.40 6.97 -0.92
CA VAL A 12 -1.08 7.57 -1.12
C VAL A 12 -0.07 6.45 -1.29
N ARG A 13 0.64 6.43 -2.41
CA ARG A 13 1.77 5.51 -2.60
C ARG A 13 2.93 5.96 -1.72
N LEU A 14 3.40 5.06 -0.86
CA LEU A 14 4.58 5.29 -0.03
C LEU A 14 5.85 4.84 -0.75
N ASP A 15 5.83 3.61 -1.28
CA ASP A 15 6.99 2.97 -1.90
C ASP A 15 6.56 2.00 -3.02
N ALA A 16 7.49 1.61 -3.90
CA ALA A 16 7.28 0.61 -4.93
C ALA A 16 8.50 -0.30 -5.09
N PHE A 17 8.26 -1.61 -5.22
CA PHE A 17 9.30 -2.62 -5.36
C PHE A 17 9.09 -3.43 -6.65
N PRO A 18 10.08 -3.58 -7.54
CA PRO A 18 9.90 -4.23 -8.84
C PRO A 18 9.56 -5.72 -8.68
N ALA A 19 8.49 -6.17 -9.32
CA ALA A 19 7.95 -7.52 -9.15
C ALA A 19 8.85 -8.60 -9.77
N GLY A 20 9.68 -8.25 -10.75
CA GLY A 20 10.70 -9.14 -11.35
C GLY A 20 11.77 -9.66 -10.38
N ASN A 21 11.82 -9.17 -9.13
CA ASN A 21 12.65 -9.74 -8.08
C ASN A 21 11.79 -10.53 -7.07
N PRO A 22 12.02 -11.84 -6.88
CA PRO A 22 11.23 -12.67 -5.95
C PRO A 22 11.20 -12.16 -4.51
N ARG A 23 12.23 -11.40 -4.08
CA ARG A 23 12.30 -10.83 -2.74
C ARG A 23 11.50 -9.53 -2.59
N SER A 24 11.05 -8.92 -3.68
CA SER A 24 10.35 -7.63 -3.63
C SER A 24 9.01 -7.71 -2.91
N SER A 25 8.31 -8.85 -2.97
CA SER A 25 7.09 -9.07 -2.19
C SER A 25 7.35 -9.02 -0.67
N LEU A 26 8.44 -9.64 -0.22
CA LEU A 26 8.87 -9.61 1.18
C LEU A 26 9.32 -8.22 1.62
N ARG A 27 10.02 -7.48 0.74
CA ARG A 27 10.42 -6.09 1.00
C ARG A 27 9.22 -5.16 1.11
N ALA A 28 8.24 -5.31 0.21
CA ALA A 28 6.97 -4.58 0.30
C ALA A 28 6.22 -4.91 1.60
N ALA A 29 6.21 -6.19 2.01
CA ALA A 29 5.61 -6.62 3.26
C ALA A 29 6.28 -6.01 4.49
N HIS A 30 7.62 -6.01 4.50
CA HIS A 30 8.38 -5.39 5.57
C HIS A 30 8.12 -3.89 5.66
N ARG A 31 8.22 -3.17 4.54
CA ARG A 31 7.99 -1.71 4.51
C ARG A 31 6.56 -1.36 4.91
N ALA A 32 5.57 -2.15 4.50
CA ALA A 32 4.18 -1.95 4.93
C ALA A 32 4.02 -2.10 6.45
N THR A 33 4.77 -3.00 7.09
CA THR A 33 4.77 -3.15 8.55
C THR A 33 5.43 -1.97 9.25
N GLU A 34 6.55 -1.46 8.73
CA GLU A 34 7.19 -0.23 9.25
C GLU A 34 6.24 0.96 9.15
N ALA A 35 5.61 1.15 7.99
CA ALA A 35 4.68 2.25 7.75
C ALA A 35 3.45 2.21 8.70
N ARG A 36 2.96 1.01 9.07
CA ARG A 36 1.90 0.86 10.07
C ARG A 36 2.34 1.23 11.48
N ALA A 37 3.62 1.09 11.80
CA ALA A 37 4.15 1.50 13.09
C ALA A 37 4.34 3.03 13.18
N GLU A 38 4.61 3.68 12.05
CA GLU A 38 4.79 5.14 11.94
C GLU A 38 3.45 5.91 12.01
N ALA A 39 2.35 5.34 11.50
CA ALA A 39 1.04 5.99 11.48
C ALA A 39 -0.12 5.00 11.64
N PRO A 40 -1.19 5.34 12.37
CA PRO A 40 -2.34 4.46 12.61
C PRO A 40 -3.25 4.26 11.39
N ALA A 41 -2.90 4.79 10.22
CA ALA A 41 -3.71 4.66 9.01
C ALA A 41 -3.52 3.28 8.35
N PRO A 42 -4.54 2.72 7.68
CA PRO A 42 -4.42 1.48 6.92
C PRO A 42 -3.31 1.52 5.87
N VAL A 43 -2.48 0.46 5.83
CA VAL A 43 -1.42 0.28 4.82
C VAL A 43 -1.58 -1.07 4.13
N HIS A 44 -1.57 -1.04 2.80
CA HIS A 44 -1.79 -2.15 1.89
C HIS A 44 -0.61 -2.34 0.95
N ILE A 45 -0.57 -3.50 0.33
CA ILE A 45 0.36 -3.79 -0.77
C ILE A 45 -0.49 -4.15 -1.98
N HIS A 46 -0.26 -3.45 -3.08
CA HIS A 46 -0.90 -3.71 -4.35
C HIS A 46 0.12 -4.13 -5.38
N TYR A 47 -0.24 -5.11 -6.21
CA TYR A 47 0.45 -5.29 -7.47
C TYR A 47 -0.06 -4.27 -8.48
N ASP A 48 0.83 -3.38 -8.93
CA ASP A 48 0.62 -2.42 -10.00
C ASP A 48 1.10 -3.04 -11.32
N ALA A 49 0.16 -3.46 -12.15
CA ALA A 49 0.44 -4.08 -13.44
C ALA A 49 1.01 -3.10 -14.49
N ILE A 50 0.81 -1.79 -14.34
CA ILE A 50 1.33 -0.80 -15.29
C ILE A 50 2.84 -0.65 -15.12
N HIS A 51 3.30 -0.67 -13.87
CA HIS A 51 4.70 -0.48 -13.50
C HIS A 51 5.43 -1.78 -13.12
N ASP A 52 4.75 -2.92 -13.22
CA ASP A 52 5.21 -4.24 -12.77
C ASP A 52 5.87 -4.21 -11.39
N ALA A 53 5.14 -3.69 -10.40
CA ALA A 53 5.68 -3.44 -9.07
C ALA A 53 4.70 -3.75 -7.94
N PHE A 54 5.21 -4.13 -6.79
CA PHE A 54 4.49 -4.13 -5.52
C PHE A 54 4.53 -2.72 -4.92
N ALA A 55 3.42 -2.00 -5.00
CA ALA A 55 3.24 -0.69 -4.41
C ALA A 55 2.74 -0.82 -2.97
N VAL A 56 3.46 -0.21 -2.02
CA VAL A 56 2.99 0.01 -0.66
C VAL A 56 2.15 1.27 -0.65
N VAL A 57 0.89 1.15 -0.23
CA VAL A 57 -0.10 2.22 -0.29
C VAL A 57 -0.67 2.44 1.10
N ARG A 58 -0.66 3.69 1.57
CA ARG A 58 -1.40 4.11 2.75
C ARG A 58 -2.71 4.69 2.30
N THR A 59 -3.81 4.27 2.91
CA THR A 59 -5.09 4.94 2.71
C THR A 59 -5.34 5.85 3.90
N ASP A 60 -5.46 7.15 3.66
CA ASP A 60 -5.92 8.06 4.69
C ASP A 60 -7.44 7.87 4.84
N THR A 61 -7.86 7.24 5.95
CA THR A 61 -9.26 7.24 6.35
C THR A 61 -9.56 8.63 6.88
N ILE A 62 -10.20 9.48 6.07
CA ILE A 62 -10.86 10.67 6.62
C ILE A 62 -11.77 10.15 7.75
N PRO A 63 -11.62 10.59 9.01
CA PRO A 63 -12.56 10.18 10.04
C PRO A 63 -13.93 10.60 9.55
N ALA A 64 -14.85 9.63 9.44
CA ALA A 64 -16.23 9.88 9.08
C ALA A 64 -16.73 10.97 10.03
N THR A 65 -16.94 12.18 9.50
CA THR A 65 -17.45 13.28 10.29
C THR A 65 -18.94 13.04 10.42
N THR A 66 -19.37 12.45 11.54
CA THR A 66 -20.77 12.42 11.99
C THR A 66 -20.83 12.22 13.49
#